data_AF-U7R010-F1
#
_entry.id   AF-U7R010-F1
#
_cell.length_a   1.000
_cell.length_b   1.000
_cell.length_c   1.000
_cell.angle_alpha   90.00
_cell.angle_beta   90.00
_cell.angle_gamma   90.00
#
_symmetry.space_group_name_H-M   'P 1'
#
loop_
_entity.id
_entity.type
_entity.pdbx_description
1 polymer ?
#
loop_
_entity_poly.entity_id
_entity_poly.type
_entity_poly.pdbx_seq_one_letter_code
_entity_poly.pdbx_strand_id
1 'polypeptide(L)'
;MINNSFHLTQVIASAWGDPSDITDAVWNAGYRKAGRTSEEMVLVTLKVIKDSHYSDIPYEYWPKDLEAVLAAELNFLIDDLVWNDKTTPATVARIILENGYQRGEK
;
A
#
# COMPACT_ATOMS: atom_id res chain seq x y z
N MET A 1 -10.08 12.69 -11.15
CA MET A 1 -9.76 11.24 -11.11
C MET A 1 -8.74 10.81 -12.17
N ILE A 2 -8.88 11.15 -13.46
CA ILE A 2 -7.98 10.69 -14.54
C ILE A 2 -6.49 11.02 -14.28
N ASN A 3 -6.20 12.20 -13.73
CA ASN A 3 -4.82 12.66 -13.50
C ASN A 3 -4.06 11.86 -12.41
N ASN A 4 -4.78 11.37 -11.38
CA ASN A 4 -4.16 10.59 -10.31
C ASN A 4 -3.86 9.15 -10.74
N SER A 5 -4.68 8.58 -11.63
CA SER A 5 -4.51 7.22 -12.15
C SER A 5 -3.30 7.11 -13.08
N PHE A 6 -3.16 8.05 -14.02
CA PHE A 6 -2.00 8.07 -14.92
C PHE A 6 -0.69 8.26 -14.16
N HIS A 7 -0.64 9.25 -13.27
CA HIS A 7 0.55 9.50 -12.44
C HIS A 7 0.91 8.29 -11.56
N LEU A 8 -0.07 7.70 -10.87
CA LEU A 8 0.18 6.53 -10.02
C LEU A 8 0.70 5.34 -10.84
N THR A 9 0.15 5.14 -12.03
CA THR A 9 0.61 4.08 -12.96
C THR A 9 2.08 4.27 -13.32
N GLN A 10 2.53 5.51 -13.57
CA GLN A 10 3.94 5.79 -13.87
C GLN A 10 4.85 5.54 -12.66
N VAL A 11 4.41 5.96 -11.46
CA VAL A 11 5.13 5.69 -10.21
C VAL A 11 5.33 4.18 -10.02
N ILE A 12 4.26 3.40 -10.12
CA ILE A 12 4.31 1.93 -9.97
C ILE A 12 5.17 1.29 -11.07
N ALA A 13 5.03 1.71 -12.32
CA ALA A 13 5.82 1.17 -13.42
C ALA A 13 7.32 1.40 -13.25
N SER A 14 7.71 2.53 -12.63
CA SER A 14 9.12 2.87 -12.39
C SER A 14 9.79 2.01 -11.31
N ALA A 15 8.99 1.39 -10.43
CA ALA A 15 9.45 0.54 -9.33
C ALA A 15 8.98 -0.92 -9.49
N TRP A 16 8.57 -1.32 -10.70
CA TRP A 16 7.93 -2.62 -10.93
C TRP A 16 8.86 -3.80 -10.64
N GLY A 17 8.34 -4.83 -9.97
CA GLY A 17 9.08 -6.04 -9.62
C GLY A 17 8.80 -6.46 -8.19
N ASP A 18 9.44 -5.79 -7.22
CA ASP A 18 9.26 -6.08 -5.80
C ASP A 18 8.09 -5.27 -5.20
N PRO A 19 7.14 -5.91 -4.49
CA PRO A 19 6.03 -5.22 -3.84
C PRO A 19 6.45 -4.13 -2.85
N SER A 20 7.59 -4.29 -2.18
CA SER A 20 8.14 -3.32 -1.23
C SER A 20 8.63 -2.08 -1.96
N ASP A 21 9.37 -2.24 -3.07
CA ASP A 21 9.81 -1.12 -3.91
C ASP A 21 8.62 -0.32 -4.46
N ILE A 22 7.56 -1.02 -4.90
CA ILE A 22 6.32 -0.39 -5.35
C ILE A 22 5.64 0.36 -4.19
N THR A 23 5.59 -0.24 -3.01
CA THR A 23 5.00 0.38 -1.80
C THR A 23 5.72 1.68 -1.49
N ASP A 24 7.05 1.66 -1.45
CA ASP A 24 7.87 2.84 -1.17
C ASP A 24 7.67 3.92 -2.23
N ALA A 25 7.60 3.56 -3.51
CA ALA A 25 7.36 4.51 -4.59
C ALA A 25 5.98 5.19 -4.45
N VAL A 26 4.93 4.42 -4.19
CA VAL A 26 3.56 4.95 -3.98
C VAL A 26 3.49 5.80 -2.72
N TRP A 27 4.15 5.35 -1.64
CA TRP A 27 4.21 6.07 -0.37
C TRP A 27 4.93 7.41 -0.51
N ASN A 28 6.09 7.43 -1.17
CA ASN A 28 6.89 8.64 -1.43
C ASN A 28 6.21 9.60 -2.42
N ALA A 29 5.38 9.08 -3.34
CA ALA A 29 4.56 9.90 -4.23
C ALA A 29 3.38 10.60 -3.50
N GLY A 30 3.17 10.31 -2.21
CA GLY A 30 2.19 10.98 -1.36
C GLY A 30 0.79 10.38 -1.40
N TYR A 31 0.64 9.13 -1.86
CA TYR A 31 -0.65 8.44 -1.85
C TYR A 31 -0.94 7.89 -0.45
N ARG A 32 -2.04 8.33 0.17
CA ARG A 32 -2.52 7.90 1.49
C ARG A 32 -4.03 7.70 1.45
N LYS A 33 -4.57 6.89 2.35
CA LYS A 33 -6.03 6.95 2.61
C LYS A 33 -6.36 8.22 3.41
N ALA A 34 -7.62 8.62 3.40
CA ALA A 34 -8.11 9.71 4.24
C ALA A 34 -7.84 9.43 5.74
N GLY A 35 -7.83 10.49 6.54
CA GLY A 35 -7.69 10.39 8.00
C GLY A 35 -8.76 9.47 8.61
N ARG A 36 -8.36 8.70 9.63
CA ARG A 36 -9.17 7.66 10.27
C ARG A 36 -9.43 7.99 11.73
N THR A 37 -10.50 7.44 12.30
CA THR A 37 -10.73 7.51 13.75
C THR A 37 -9.75 6.62 14.51
N SER A 38 -9.65 6.82 15.83
CA SER A 38 -8.80 5.97 16.67
C SER A 38 -9.23 4.49 16.63
N GLU A 39 -10.53 4.21 16.58
CA GLU A 39 -11.06 2.85 16.47
C GLU A 39 -10.66 2.18 15.16
N GLU A 40 -10.77 2.89 14.03
CA GLU A 40 -10.32 2.40 12.72
C GLU A 40 -8.80 2.14 12.71
N MET A 41 -8.03 2.98 13.39
CA MET A 41 -6.59 2.80 13.55
C MET A 41 -6.22 1.58 14.41
N VAL A 42 -7.01 1.26 15.43
CA VAL A 42 -6.84 0.00 16.18
C VAL A 42 -7.13 -1.20 15.28
N LEU A 43 -8.22 -1.16 14.52
CA LEU A 43 -8.60 -2.27 13.64
C LEU A 43 -7.57 -2.54 12.54
N VAL A 44 -7.01 -1.51 11.91
CA VAL A 44 -5.95 -1.70 10.90
C VAL A 44 -4.68 -2.25 11.54
N THR A 45 -4.32 -1.80 12.74
CA THR A 45 -3.14 -2.31 13.45
C THR A 45 -3.29 -3.80 13.77
N LEU A 46 -4.47 -4.21 14.25
CA LEU A 46 -4.77 -5.62 14.50
C LEU A 46 -4.74 -6.45 13.21
N LYS A 47 -5.28 -5.92 12.10
CA LYS A 47 -5.22 -6.57 10.79
C LYS A 47 -3.77 -6.78 10.34
N VAL A 48 -2.95 -5.74 10.40
CA VAL A 48 -1.54 -5.79 9.98
C VAL A 48 -0.74 -6.78 10.82
N ILE A 49 -0.91 -6.77 12.16
CA ILE A 49 -0.28 -7.76 13.05
C ILE A 49 -0.69 -9.19 12.66
N LYS A 50 -1.99 -9.40 12.44
CA LYS A 50 -2.53 -10.69 12.04
C LYS A 50 -1.97 -11.13 10.68
N ASP A 51 -1.92 -10.24 9.69
CA ASP A 51 -1.40 -10.53 8.36
C ASP A 51 0.11 -10.81 8.41
N SER A 52 0.91 -10.03 9.15
CA SER A 52 2.35 -10.29 9.35
C SER A 52 2.63 -11.65 9.98
N HIS A 53 1.79 -12.08 10.94
CA HIS A 53 1.89 -13.42 11.52
C HIS A 53 1.60 -14.52 10.50
N TYR A 54 0.53 -14.39 9.71
CA TYR A 54 0.15 -15.41 8.72
C TYR A 54 1.09 -15.48 7.51
N SER A 55 1.81 -14.41 7.22
CA SER A 55 2.85 -14.37 6.18
C SER A 55 4.22 -14.81 6.69
N ASP A 56 4.32 -15.37 7.91
CA ASP A 56 5.57 -15.82 8.53
C ASP A 56 6.67 -14.75 8.57
N ILE A 57 6.27 -13.46 8.65
CA ILE A 57 7.23 -12.34 8.70
C ILE A 57 7.91 -12.36 10.08
N PRO A 58 9.25 -12.36 10.15
CA PRO A 58 9.96 -12.30 11.43
C PRO A 58 9.59 -11.04 12.23
N TYR A 59 9.46 -11.19 13.55
CA TYR A 59 8.96 -10.14 14.44
C TYR A 59 9.77 -8.83 14.38
N GLU A 60 11.07 -8.92 14.10
CA GLU A 60 11.95 -7.77 13.92
C GLU A 60 11.51 -6.84 12.78
N TYR A 61 10.81 -7.37 11.76
CA TYR A 61 10.29 -6.61 10.63
C TYR A 61 8.84 -6.15 10.81
N TRP A 62 8.18 -6.50 11.92
CA TRP A 62 6.83 -6.03 12.20
C TRP A 62 6.84 -4.51 12.45
N PRO A 63 5.77 -3.78 12.06
CA PRO A 63 5.71 -2.33 12.23
C PRO A 63 5.83 -1.95 13.71
N LYS A 64 6.62 -0.89 13.99
CA LYS A 64 6.89 -0.39 15.34
C LYS A 64 6.21 0.94 15.66
N ASP A 65 5.64 1.57 14.65
CA ASP A 65 4.91 2.83 14.76
C ASP A 65 3.74 2.87 13.77
N LEU A 66 2.95 3.94 13.85
CA LEU A 66 1.73 4.12 13.07
C LEU A 66 2.00 4.25 11.57
N GLU A 67 3.07 4.95 11.19
CA GLU A 67 3.43 5.13 9.78
C GLU A 67 3.81 3.80 9.16
N ALA A 68 4.57 2.97 9.88
CA ALA A 68 4.90 1.62 9.46
C ALA A 68 3.66 0.72 9.34
N VAL A 69 2.66 0.83 10.23
CA VAL A 69 1.39 0.11 10.10
C VAL A 69 0.66 0.49 8.81
N LEU A 70 0.58 1.78 8.51
CA LEU A 70 -0.12 2.28 7.32
C LEU A 70 0.61 1.92 6.02
N ALA A 71 1.95 1.96 6.02
CA ALA A 71 2.75 1.50 4.90
C ALA A 71 2.60 -0.03 4.69
N ALA A 72 2.58 -0.81 5.77
CA ALA A 72 2.34 -2.26 5.70
C ALA A 72 0.94 -2.59 5.17
N GLU A 73 -0.09 -1.83 5.55
CA GLU A 73 -1.44 -2.00 4.98
C GLU A 73 -1.45 -1.84 3.45
N LEU A 74 -0.69 -0.87 2.93
CA LEU A 74 -0.51 -0.69 1.49
C LEU A 74 0.29 -1.84 0.87
N ASN A 75 1.37 -2.27 1.52
CA ASN A 75 2.21 -3.35 1.03
C ASN A 75 1.43 -4.67 0.90
N PHE A 76 0.67 -5.07 1.93
CA PHE A 76 -0.17 -6.27 1.86
C PHE A 76 -1.20 -6.22 0.71
N LEU A 77 -1.74 -5.03 0.41
CA LEU A 77 -2.62 -4.87 -0.75
C LEU A 77 -1.86 -5.07 -2.08
N ILE A 78 -0.61 -4.63 -2.17
CA ILE A 78 0.20 -4.69 -3.40
C ILE A 78 0.77 -6.10 -3.59
N ASP A 79 1.26 -6.73 -2.54
CA ASP A 79 1.90 -8.04 -2.54
C ASP A 79 0.99 -9.10 -3.18
N ASP A 80 -0.26 -9.20 -2.71
CA ASP A 80 -1.29 -10.10 -3.27
C ASP A 80 -1.54 -9.89 -4.78
N LEU A 81 -1.32 -8.69 -5.29
CA LEU A 81 -1.60 -8.33 -6.68
C LEU A 81 -0.42 -8.61 -7.61
N VAL A 82 0.79 -8.25 -7.19
CA VAL A 82 1.99 -8.23 -8.05
C VAL A 82 2.39 -9.63 -8.49
N TRP A 83 2.16 -10.64 -7.66
CA TRP A 83 2.52 -12.03 -7.97
C TRP A 83 1.59 -12.72 -8.96
N ASN A 84 0.53 -12.05 -9.43
CA ASN A 84 -0.31 -12.57 -10.50
C ASN A 84 0.25 -12.13 -11.87
N ASP A 85 0.54 -13.11 -12.74
CA ASP A 85 1.10 -12.90 -14.09
C ASP A 85 0.29 -11.95 -15.00
N LYS A 86 -1.00 -11.73 -14.68
CA LYS A 86 -1.88 -10.82 -15.43
C LYS A 86 -1.91 -9.40 -14.87
N THR A 87 -1.27 -9.17 -13.73
CA THR A 87 -1.24 -7.87 -13.09
C THR A 87 -0.27 -6.94 -13.83
N THR A 88 -0.73 -5.71 -14.06
CA THR A 88 0.07 -4.64 -14.67
C THR A 88 0.16 -3.47 -13.69
N PRO A 89 1.11 -2.54 -13.87
CA PRO A 89 1.16 -1.30 -13.10
C PRO A 89 -0.18 -0.55 -13.08
N ALA A 90 -0.91 -0.54 -14.20
CA ALA A 90 -2.22 0.10 -14.30
C ALA A 90 -3.29 -0.63 -13.47
N THR A 91 -3.23 -1.96 -13.42
CA THR A 91 -4.12 -2.78 -12.57
C THR A 91 -3.88 -2.47 -11.09
N VAL A 92 -2.61 -2.42 -10.65
CA VAL A 92 -2.25 -2.07 -9.27
C VAL A 92 -2.67 -0.64 -8.94
N ALA A 93 -2.40 0.32 -9.82
CA ALA A 93 -2.81 1.72 -9.65
C ALA A 93 -4.32 1.84 -9.44
N ARG A 94 -5.11 1.15 -10.28
CA ARG A 94 -6.57 1.13 -10.16
C ARG A 94 -7.01 0.58 -8.80
N ILE A 95 -6.46 -0.56 -8.37
CA ILE A 95 -6.87 -1.19 -7.11
C ILE A 95 -6.48 -0.35 -5.89
N ILE A 96 -5.31 0.30 -5.91
CA ILE A 96 -4.89 1.25 -4.88
C ILE A 96 -5.91 2.41 -4.77
N LEU A 97 -6.30 3.01 -5.91
CA LEU A 97 -7.30 4.09 -5.93
C LEU A 97 -8.68 3.61 -5.47
N GLU A 98 -9.12 2.42 -5.90
CA GLU A 98 -10.38 1.79 -5.49
C GLU A 98 -10.40 1.49 -3.98
N ASN A 99 -9.23 1.23 -3.37
CA ASN A 99 -9.08 1.07 -1.93
C ASN A 99 -8.98 2.40 -1.15
N GLY A 100 -9.24 3.53 -1.81
CA GLY A 100 -9.36 4.84 -1.17
C GLY A 100 -8.04 5.57 -0.97
N TYR A 101 -6.93 5.10 -1.56
CA TYR A 101 -5.70 5.87 -1.59
C TYR A 101 -5.82 7.03 -2.56
N GLN A 102 -5.44 8.22 -2.11
CA GLN A 102 -5.43 9.44 -2.89
C GLN A 102 -4.12 10.18 -2.65
N ARG A 103 -3.64 10.87 -3.68
CA ARG A 103 -2.48 11.74 -3.52
C ARG A 103 -2.90 12.94 -2.68
N GLY A 104 -2.21 13.21 -1.58
CA GLY A 104 -2.42 14.43 -0.80
C GLY A 104 -2.18 15.67 -1.66
N GLU A 105 -3.07 16.66 -1.57
CA GLU A 105 -2.76 18.01 -2.04
C GLU A 105 -1.69 18.57 -1.10
N LYS A 106 -0.54 18.99 -1.66
CA LYS A 106 0.45 19.75 -0.90
C LYS A 106 -0.03 21.19 -0.72
#